data_AF-A0A965HJ12-F1
#
_entry.id   AF-A0A965HJ12-F1
#
_cell.length_a   1.000
_cell.length_b   1.000
_cell.length_c   1.000
_cell.angle_alpha   90.00
_cell.angle_beta   90.00
_cell.angle_gamma   90.00
#
_symmetry.space_group_name_H-M   'P 1'
#
loop_
_entity.id
_entity.type
_entity.pdbx_description
1 polymer ?
#
loop_
_entity_poly.entity_id
_entity_poly.type
_entity_poly.pdbx_seq_one_letter_code
_entity_poly.pdbx_strand_id
1 'polypeptide(L)'
;MGVRVPPALHLHIGRKKKMEAWKIGGSWVGTVVLGVVSLGVLAVLLLQRAKISKFVGEVHGELVKCSWPWDPSESGVKKYRELIDSTTVVALTTLVLAAYTSGFDFLISRVVGWLVRF
;
A
#
# COMPACT_ATOMS: atom_id res chain seq x y z
N MET A 1 48.19 -20.32 25.63
CA MET A 1 48.13 -21.73 25.15
C MET A 1 47.09 -21.82 24.05
N GLY A 2 47.51 -21.70 22.79
CA GLY A 2 46.61 -21.82 21.64
C GLY A 2 46.34 -23.28 21.35
N VAL A 3 45.14 -23.76 21.67
CA VAL A 3 44.70 -25.10 21.28
C VAL A 3 44.58 -25.09 19.76
N ARG A 4 45.49 -25.77 19.05
CA ARG A 4 45.38 -25.97 17.59
C ARG A 4 44.15 -26.84 17.34
N VAL A 5 43.07 -26.20 16.95
CA VAL A 5 41.82 -26.87 16.62
C VAL A 5 42.01 -27.56 15.26
N PRO A 6 41.74 -28.88 15.14
CA PRO A 6 41.94 -29.59 13.89
C PRO A 6 41.07 -29.01 12.77
N PRO A 7 41.55 -28.94 11.51
CA PRO A 7 40.86 -28.26 10.40
C PRO A 7 39.46 -28.82 10.11
N ALA A 8 39.23 -30.11 10.43
CA ALA A 8 37.91 -30.73 10.34
C ALA A 8 36.87 -30.08 11.28
N LEU A 9 37.28 -29.60 12.46
CA LEU A 9 36.37 -29.03 13.44
C LEU A 9 35.83 -27.66 13.00
N HIS A 10 36.64 -26.88 12.28
CA HIS A 10 36.22 -25.59 11.72
C HIS A 10 35.08 -25.73 10.71
N LEU A 11 35.14 -26.76 9.86
CA LEU A 11 34.06 -27.08 8.91
C LEU A 11 32.78 -27.50 9.63
N HIS A 12 32.89 -28.32 10.69
CA HIS A 12 31.74 -28.73 11.49
C HIS A 12 31.07 -27.57 12.22
N ILE A 13 31.85 -26.65 12.79
CA ILE A 13 31.36 -25.45 13.47
C ILE A 13 30.69 -24.50 12.47
N GLY A 14 31.31 -24.27 11.31
CA GLY A 14 30.74 -23.44 10.25
C GLY A 14 29.41 -24.01 9.74
N ARG A 15 29.34 -25.34 9.54
CA ARG A 15 28.11 -26.03 9.12
C ARG A 15 27.01 -25.93 10.17
N LYS A 16 27.33 -26.12 11.46
CA LYS A 16 26.37 -25.93 12.57
C LYS A 16 25.83 -24.50 12.59
N LYS A 17 26.70 -23.49 12.51
CA LYS A 17 26.30 -22.08 12.53
C LYS A 17 25.37 -21.72 11.37
N LYS A 18 25.64 -22.27 10.18
CA LYS A 18 24.78 -22.12 8.99
C LYS A 18 23.39 -22.76 9.17
N MET A 19 23.32 -23.94 9.79
CA MET A 19 22.07 -24.65 10.06
C MET A 19 21.21 -23.91 11.10
N GLU A 20 21.81 -23.38 12.17
CA GLU A 20 21.08 -22.63 13.19
C GLU A 20 20.59 -21.27 12.66
N ALA A 21 21.27 -20.67 11.67
CA ALA A 21 20.82 -19.43 11.02
C ALA A 21 19.51 -19.59 10.23
N TRP A 22 19.16 -20.80 9.81
CA TRP A 22 17.91 -21.10 9.10
C TRP A 22 16.71 -21.32 10.04
N LYS A 23 16.92 -21.35 11.37
CA LYS A 23 15.84 -21.50 12.35
C LYS A 23 15.11 -20.18 12.57
N ILE A 24 13.92 -20.07 11.99
CA ILE A 24 13.01 -18.95 12.24
C ILE A 24 12.47 -19.10 13.67
N GLY A 25 12.79 -18.14 14.55
CA GLY A 25 12.32 -18.11 15.95
C GLY A 25 12.91 -19.19 16.87
N GLY A 26 14.03 -19.84 16.50
CA GLY A 26 14.71 -20.82 17.36
C GLY A 26 14.13 -22.25 17.35
N SER A 27 13.03 -22.49 16.64
CA SER A 27 12.39 -23.81 16.51
C SER A 27 12.48 -24.36 15.09
N TRP A 28 13.02 -25.58 14.95
CA TRP A 28 13.01 -26.34 13.68
C TRP A 28 11.61 -26.84 13.30
N VAL A 29 10.72 -27.03 14.27
CA VAL A 29 9.35 -27.43 14.00
C VAL A 29 8.60 -26.25 13.37
N GLY A 30 8.85 -25.03 13.85
CA GLY A 30 8.25 -23.80 13.31
C GLY A 30 8.62 -23.55 11.85
N THR A 31 9.88 -23.78 11.47
CA THR A 31 10.33 -23.60 10.07
C THR A 31 9.69 -24.60 9.13
N VAL A 32 9.57 -25.87 9.54
CA VAL A 32 8.94 -26.91 8.71
C VAL A 32 7.45 -26.64 8.57
N VAL A 33 6.75 -26.27 9.65
CA VAL A 33 5.33 -25.92 9.61
C VAL A 33 5.09 -24.72 8.69
N LEU A 34 5.86 -23.65 8.80
CA LEU A 34 5.77 -22.49 7.90
C LEU A 34 6.10 -22.85 6.44
N GLY A 35 7.07 -23.74 6.22
CA GLY A 35 7.41 -24.25 4.89
C GLY A 35 6.24 -25.02 4.25
N VAL A 36 5.60 -25.90 5.02
CA VAL A 36 4.44 -26.68 4.54
C VAL A 36 3.22 -25.77 4.32
N VAL A 37 2.95 -24.83 5.22
CA VAL A 37 1.85 -23.86 5.08
C VAL A 37 2.08 -22.97 3.85
N SER A 38 3.29 -22.46 3.65
CA SER A 38 3.60 -21.61 2.49
C SER A 38 3.50 -22.38 1.17
N LEU A 39 3.95 -23.64 1.12
CA LEU A 39 3.74 -24.53 -0.03
C LEU A 39 2.27 -24.84 -0.28
N GLY A 40 1.47 -25.06 0.77
CA GLY A 40 0.03 -25.27 0.67
C GLY A 40 -0.69 -24.04 0.11
N VAL A 41 -0.35 -22.85 0.61
CA VAL A 41 -0.87 -21.57 0.08
C VAL A 41 -0.47 -21.39 -1.38
N LEU A 42 0.79 -21.66 -1.72
CA LEU A 42 1.28 -21.57 -3.10
C LEU A 42 0.55 -22.55 -4.02
N ALA A 43 0.33 -23.78 -3.57
CA ALA A 43 -0.43 -24.78 -4.33
C ALA A 43 -1.89 -24.34 -4.54
N VAL A 44 -2.57 -23.83 -3.50
CA VAL A 44 -3.93 -23.30 -3.62
C VAL A 44 -3.98 -22.12 -4.61
N LEU A 45 -3.02 -21.18 -4.53
CA LEU A 45 -2.92 -20.06 -5.47
C LEU A 45 -2.71 -20.53 -6.91
N LEU A 46 -1.86 -21.53 -7.12
CA LEU A 46 -1.62 -22.10 -8.46
C LEU A 46 -2.82 -22.91 -8.98
N LEU A 47 -3.57 -23.58 -8.12
CA LEU A 47 -4.80 -24.30 -8.49
C LEU A 47 -5.93 -23.33 -8.86
N GLN A 48 -6.03 -22.18 -8.17
CA GLN A 48 -7.03 -21.16 -8.48
C GLN A 48 -6.62 -20.19 -9.60
N ARG A 49 -5.46 -20.40 -10.25
CA ARG A 49 -4.93 -19.51 -11.31
C ARG A 49 -5.95 -19.13 -12.37
N ALA A 50 -6.78 -20.08 -12.80
CA ALA A 50 -7.76 -19.89 -13.87
C ALA A 50 -8.95 -19.01 -13.43
N LYS A 51 -9.32 -19.05 -12.15
CA LYS A 51 -10.36 -18.17 -11.60
C LYS A 51 -9.83 -16.76 -11.42
N ILE A 52 -8.59 -16.63 -10.94
CA ILE A 52 -7.90 -15.35 -10.80
C ILE A 52 -7.75 -14.69 -12.16
N SER A 53 -7.30 -15.42 -13.19
CA SER A 53 -7.13 -14.84 -14.54
C SER A 53 -8.46 -14.41 -15.16
N LYS A 54 -9.54 -15.17 -14.93
CA LYS A 54 -10.89 -14.79 -15.39
C LYS A 54 -11.37 -13.51 -14.71
N PHE A 55 -11.27 -13.45 -13.39
CA PHE A 55 -11.65 -12.26 -12.63
C PHE A 55 -10.85 -11.03 -13.04
N VAL A 56 -9.52 -11.16 -13.22
CA VAL A 56 -8.68 -10.06 -13.71
C VAL A 56 -9.10 -9.63 -15.12
N GLY A 57 -9.45 -10.57 -16.00
CA GLY A 57 -9.97 -10.27 -17.33
C GLY A 57 -11.30 -9.52 -17.32
N GLU A 58 -12.23 -9.93 -16.46
CA GLU A 58 -13.52 -9.26 -16.26
C GLU A 58 -13.34 -7.86 -15.68
N VAL A 59 -12.55 -7.72 -14.61
CA VAL A 59 -12.23 -6.43 -13.98
C VAL A 59 -11.54 -5.51 -14.97
N HIS A 60 -10.59 -6.01 -15.76
CA HIS A 60 -9.98 -5.23 -16.83
C HIS A 60 -11.01 -4.79 -17.88
N GLY A 61 -11.92 -5.68 -18.28
CA GLY A 61 -13.01 -5.36 -19.20
C GLY A 61 -13.94 -4.26 -18.68
N GLU A 62 -14.30 -4.29 -17.39
CA GLU A 62 -15.11 -3.25 -16.75
C GLU A 62 -14.32 -1.94 -16.54
N LEU A 63 -13.04 -2.02 -16.15
CA LEU A 63 -12.15 -0.86 -16.01
C LEU A 63 -11.98 -0.11 -17.32
N VAL A 64 -11.92 -0.80 -18.46
CA VAL A 64 -11.87 -0.16 -19.78
C VAL A 64 -13.15 0.63 -20.06
N LYS A 65 -14.31 0.19 -19.58
CA LYS A 65 -15.56 0.95 -19.68
C LYS A 65 -15.59 2.15 -18.72
N CYS A 66 -15.02 2.00 -17.53
CA CYS A 66 -14.87 3.10 -16.57
C CYS A 66 -13.76 4.08 -16.94
N SER A 67 -12.91 3.74 -17.91
CA SER A 67 -11.91 4.67 -18.40
C SER A 67 -12.63 5.85 -19.02
N TRP A 68 -12.34 7.04 -18.49
CA TRP A 68 -12.98 8.28 -18.90
C TRP A 68 -12.92 8.41 -20.43
N PRO A 69 -13.97 8.88 -21.11
CA PRO A 69 -13.97 9.02 -22.57
C PRO A 69 -12.96 10.11 -22.97
N TRP A 70 -11.70 9.70 -23.09
CA TRP A 70 -10.65 10.53 -23.64
C TRP A 70 -10.70 10.40 -25.15
N ASP A 71 -10.91 11.51 -25.86
CA ASP A 71 -10.74 11.50 -27.30
C ASP A 71 -9.25 11.23 -27.61
N PRO A 72 -8.90 10.09 -28.27
CA PRO A 72 -7.52 9.77 -28.60
C PRO A 72 -6.93 10.72 -29.65
N SER A 73 -7.76 11.50 -30.34
CA SER A 73 -7.33 12.53 -31.29
C SER A 73 -6.93 13.84 -30.62
N GLU A 74 -7.42 14.10 -29.40
CA GLU A 74 -7.07 15.29 -28.65
C GLU A 74 -5.83 15.04 -27.77
N SER A 75 -4.73 15.71 -28.13
CA SER A 75 -3.49 15.71 -27.33
C SER A 75 -3.43 16.90 -26.36
N GLY A 76 -2.72 16.72 -25.25
CA GLY A 76 -2.45 17.77 -24.28
C GLY A 76 -3.58 18.03 -23.28
N VAL A 77 -3.79 19.30 -22.93
CA VAL A 77 -4.66 19.74 -21.82
C VAL A 77 -6.16 19.57 -22.10
N LYS A 78 -6.56 19.59 -23.38
CA LYS A 78 -7.97 19.43 -23.78
C LYS A 78 -8.54 18.06 -23.43
N LYS A 79 -7.69 17.03 -23.47
CA LYS A 79 -8.01 15.68 -22.99
C LYS A 79 -8.58 15.68 -21.56
N TYR A 80 -8.06 16.55 -20.68
CA TYR A 80 -8.45 16.60 -19.26
C TYR A 80 -9.59 17.57 -18.96
N ARG A 81 -10.26 18.14 -19.98
CA ARG A 81 -11.26 19.18 -19.80
C ARG A 81 -12.36 18.81 -18.80
N GLU A 82 -12.94 17.62 -18.95
CA GLU A 82 -14.01 17.15 -18.06
C GLU A 82 -13.53 16.93 -16.60
N LEU A 83 -12.28 16.49 -16.42
CA LEU A 83 -11.73 16.35 -15.07
C LEU A 83 -11.40 17.70 -14.46
N ILE A 84 -10.90 18.63 -15.26
CA ILE A 84 -10.64 19.99 -14.82
C ILE A 84 -11.97 20.65 -14.44
N ASP A 85 -13.02 20.52 -15.24
CA ASP A 85 -14.33 21.11 -14.96
C ASP A 85 -14.93 20.56 -13.65
N SER A 86 -14.96 19.24 -13.47
CA SER A 86 -15.45 18.63 -12.23
C SER A 86 -14.60 18.97 -11.00
N THR A 87 -13.27 18.94 -11.11
CA THR A 87 -12.39 19.26 -9.97
C THR A 87 -12.37 20.75 -9.64
N THR A 88 -12.48 21.63 -10.62
CA THR A 88 -12.54 23.09 -10.40
C THR A 88 -13.80 23.47 -9.64
N VAL A 89 -14.96 22.89 -9.96
CA VAL A 89 -16.20 23.12 -9.21
C VAL A 89 -16.07 22.69 -7.75
N VAL A 90 -15.51 21.49 -7.52
CA VAL A 90 -15.28 21.00 -6.15
C VAL A 90 -14.28 21.91 -5.41
N ALA A 91 -13.17 22.27 -6.05
CA ALA A 91 -12.15 23.13 -5.46
C ALA A 91 -12.73 24.51 -5.09
N LEU A 92 -13.47 25.16 -5.99
CA LEU A 92 -14.12 26.44 -5.73
C LEU A 92 -15.12 26.33 -4.58
N THR A 93 -15.93 25.28 -4.54
CA THR A 93 -16.92 25.07 -3.48
C THR A 93 -16.24 24.90 -2.13
N THR A 94 -15.19 24.08 -2.06
CA THR A 94 -14.42 23.88 -0.82
C THR A 94 -13.71 25.17 -0.37
N LEU A 95 -13.21 25.96 -1.31
CA LEU A 95 -12.57 27.24 -1.01
C LEU A 95 -13.56 28.25 -0.43
N VAL A 96 -14.75 28.37 -1.03
CA VAL A 96 -15.82 29.24 -0.54
C VAL A 96 -16.29 28.79 0.84
N LEU A 97 -16.46 27.49 1.06
CA LEU A 97 -16.82 26.94 2.37
C LEU A 97 -15.74 27.19 3.44
N ALA A 98 -14.47 27.04 3.08
CA ALA A 98 -13.35 27.32 3.97
C ALA A 98 -13.27 28.80 4.35
N ALA A 99 -13.50 29.70 3.38
CA ALA A 99 -13.55 31.14 3.62
C ALA A 99 -14.73 31.53 4.52
N TYR A 100 -15.91 30.94 4.29
CA TYR A 100 -17.10 31.15 5.12
C TYR A 100 -16.82 30.73 6.58
N THR A 101 -16.43 29.47 6.78
CA THR A 101 -16.18 28.92 8.13
C THR A 101 -15.11 29.71 8.88
N SER A 102 -13.96 29.96 8.24
CA SER A 102 -12.87 30.75 8.83
C SER A 102 -13.27 32.20 9.15
N GLY A 103 -14.10 32.81 8.30
CA GLY A 103 -14.59 34.18 8.50
C GLY A 103 -15.52 34.30 9.70
N PHE A 104 -16.43 33.34 9.87
CA PHE A 104 -17.31 33.29 11.05
C PHE A 104 -16.53 32.97 12.33
N ASP A 105 -15.58 32.04 12.27
CA ASP A 105 -14.71 31.73 13.40
C ASP A 105 -13.91 32.97 13.85
N PHE A 106 -13.37 33.74 12.90
CA PHE A 106 -12.69 34.99 13.18
C PHE A 106 -13.62 36.04 13.80
N LEU A 107 -14.82 36.21 13.24
CA LEU A 107 -15.80 37.19 13.70
C LEU A 107 -16.27 36.87 15.13
N ILE A 108 -16.64 35.62 15.39
CA ILE A 108 -17.07 35.17 16.72
C ILE A 108 -15.91 35.33 17.72
N SER A 109 -14.70 34.92 17.36
CA SER A 109 -13.52 35.08 18.22
C SER A 109 -13.28 36.55 18.58
N ARG A 110 -13.51 37.47 17.64
CA ARG A 110 -13.37 38.91 17.89
C ARG A 110 -14.48 39.45 18.79
N VAL A 111 -15.73 39.06 18.55
CA VAL A 111 -16.90 39.48 19.34
C VAL A 111 -16.81 38.95 20.76
N VAL A 112 -16.56 37.65 20.94
CA VAL A 112 -16.39 37.02 22.25
C VAL A 112 -15.19 37.63 22.97
N GLY A 113 -14.06 37.80 22.30
CA GLY A 113 -12.88 38.43 22.90
C GLY A 113 -13.11 39.90 23.30
N TRP A 114 -14.00 40.60 22.61
CA TRP A 114 -14.46 41.94 23.00
C TRP A 114 -15.38 41.87 24.22
N LEU A 115 -16.38 40.98 24.20
CA LEU A 115 -17.37 40.82 25.27
C LEU A 115 -16.77 40.34 26.59
N VAL A 116 -15.80 39.42 26.55
CA VAL A 116 -15.12 38.88 27.74
C VAL A 116 -14.13 39.88 28.37
N ARG A 117 -13.67 40.87 27.60
CA ARG A 117 -12.80 41.95 28.11
C ARG A 117 -13.60 43.15 28.66
N PHE A 118 -14.91 43.18 28.47
CA PHE A 118 -15.84 44.06 29.16
C PHE A 118 -16.23 43.46 30.52
#